data_AF-K1XNG2-F1
#
_entry.id   AF-K1XNG2-F1
#
_cell.length_a   1.000
_cell.length_b   1.000
_cell.length_c   1.000
_cell.angle_alpha   90.00
_cell.angle_beta   90.00
_cell.angle_gamma   90.00
#
_symmetry.space_group_name_H-M   'P 1'
#
loop_
_entity.id
_entity.type
_entity.pdbx_description
1 polymer ?
#
loop_
_entity_poly.entity_id
_entity_poly.type
_entity_poly.pdbx_seq_one_letter_code
_entity_poly.pdbx_strand_id
1 'polypeptide(L)'
;MNEDINYCIKRHKSFLELSETTQKVLACFKEHPEIKLNTKKIIEFTNIPRRTIIHSLNILVHSLLLQKYGKGAGVKYQLTF
;
A
#
# COMPACT_ATOMS: atom_id res chain seq x y z
N MET A 1 2.14 26.82 -2.43
CA MET A 1 1.06 26.67 -1.41
C MET A 1 -0.13 25.79 -1.86
N ASN A 2 -0.14 25.26 -3.10
CA ASN A 2 -1.22 24.37 -3.60
C ASN A 2 -0.84 22.88 -3.68
N GLU A 3 0.42 22.51 -3.43
CA GLU A 3 0.88 21.13 -3.60
C GLU A 3 0.32 20.19 -2.53
N ASP A 4 0.18 20.64 -1.28
CA ASP A 4 -0.41 19.85 -0.19
C ASP A 4 -1.89 19.52 -0.41
N ILE A 5 -2.66 20.48 -0.95
CA ILE A 5 -4.08 20.29 -1.27
C ILE A 5 -4.23 19.27 -2.40
N ASN A 6 -3.45 19.42 -3.47
CA ASN A 6 -3.46 18.48 -4.59
C ASN A 6 -3.01 17.08 -4.17
N TYR A 7 -2.05 16.98 -3.25
CA TYR A 7 -1.62 15.71 -2.66
C TYR A 7 -2.78 15.03 -1.90
N CYS A 8 -3.47 15.75 -1.03
CA CYS A 8 -4.63 15.24 -0.29
C CYS A 8 -5.78 14.82 -1.22
N ILE A 9 -6.12 15.63 -2.23
CA ILE A 9 -7.19 15.31 -3.20
C ILE A 9 -6.85 14.02 -3.96
N LYS A 10 -5.62 13.90 -4.46
CA LYS A 10 -5.17 12.72 -5.20
C LYS A 10 -5.22 11.46 -4.32
N ARG A 11 -4.71 11.55 -3.09
CA ARG A 11 -4.72 10.45 -2.13
C ARG A 11 -6.15 10.02 -1.78
N HIS A 12 -7.05 10.98 -1.57
CA HIS A 12 -8.44 10.70 -1.24
C HIS A 12 -9.20 10.07 -2.42
N LYS A 13 -9.06 10.61 -3.63
CA LYS A 13 -9.67 10.04 -4.84
C LYS A 13 -9.18 8.61 -5.08
N SER A 14 -7.87 8.39 -5.00
CA SER A 14 -7.31 7.05 -5.16
C SER A 14 -7.77 6.07 -4.09
N PHE A 15 -8.04 6.52 -2.86
CA PHE A 15 -8.62 5.69 -1.81
C PHE A 15 -10.05 5.23 -2.15
N LEU A 16 -10.88 6.13 -2.70
CA LEU A 16 -12.25 5.81 -3.11
C LEU A 16 -12.32 4.84 -4.30
N GLU A 17 -11.33 4.88 -5.19
CA GLU A 17 -11.28 4.05 -6.40
C GLU A 17 -10.58 2.69 -6.18
N LEU A 18 -10.18 2.34 -4.95
CA LEU A 18 -9.51 1.07 -4.67
C LEU A 18 -10.47 -0.12 -4.83
N SER A 19 -10.04 -1.15 -5.55
CA SER A 19 -10.72 -2.44 -5.56
C SER A 19 -10.74 -3.08 -4.17
N GLU A 20 -11.76 -3.91 -3.90
CA GLU A 20 -11.92 -4.58 -2.59
C GLU A 20 -10.64 -5.32 -2.15
N THR A 21 -9.99 -6.03 -3.08
CA THR A 21 -8.74 -6.73 -2.81
C THR A 21 -7.61 -5.77 -2.40
N THR A 22 -7.53 -4.62 -3.04
CA THR A 22 -6.51 -3.60 -2.71
C THR A 22 -6.81 -2.94 -1.37
N GLN A 23 -8.10 -2.76 -1.03
CA GLN A 23 -8.51 -2.31 0.30
C GLN A 23 -8.13 -3.33 1.38
N LYS A 24 -8.29 -4.64 1.14
CA LYS A 24 -7.83 -5.70 2.07
C LYS A 24 -6.32 -5.66 2.29
N VAL A 25 -5.55 -5.48 1.22
CA VAL A 25 -4.08 -5.30 1.34
C VAL A 25 -3.77 -4.04 2.15
N LEU A 26 -4.46 -2.92 1.92
CA LEU A 26 -4.28 -1.69 2.70
C LEU A 26 -4.67 -1.87 4.18
N ALA A 27 -5.74 -2.60 4.47
CA ALA A 27 -6.20 -2.90 5.82
C ALA A 27 -5.13 -3.65 6.63
N CYS A 28 -4.45 -4.63 6.01
CA CYS A 28 -3.32 -5.33 6.64
C CYS A 28 -2.22 -4.37 7.13
N PHE A 29 -1.94 -3.29 6.39
CA PHE A 29 -0.99 -2.27 6.87
C PHE A 29 -1.56 -1.40 7.99
N LYS A 30 -2.87 -1.11 7.98
CA LYS A 30 -3.54 -0.34 9.03
C LYS A 30 -3.63 -1.10 10.36
N GLU A 31 -3.72 -2.42 10.30
CA GLU A 31 -3.68 -3.31 11.48
C GLU A 31 -2.26 -3.45 12.05
N HIS A 32 -1.24 -3.21 11.22
CA HIS A 32 0.17 -3.31 11.59
C HIS A 32 0.99 -2.06 11.21
N PRO A 33 0.60 -0.86 11.66
CA PRO A 33 1.16 0.40 11.17
C PRO A 33 2.64 0.60 11.55
N GLU A 34 3.07 -0.02 12.64
CA GLU A 34 4.44 0.06 13.16
C GLU A 34 5.43 -0.83 12.40
N ILE A 35 4.93 -1.77 11.57
CA ILE A 35 5.76 -2.80 10.95
C ILE A 35 5.94 -2.53 9.45
N LYS A 36 7.20 -2.53 9.00
CA LYS A 36 7.52 -2.59 7.56
C LYS A 36 7.26 -4.00 7.03
N LEU A 37 6.19 -4.17 6.26
CA LEU A 37 5.79 -5.46 5.71
C LEU A 37 6.47 -5.75 4.38
N ASN A 38 6.90 -7.00 4.17
CA ASN A 38 7.32 -7.48 2.86
C ASN A 38 6.19 -8.29 2.21
N THR A 39 6.30 -8.59 0.92
CA THR A 39 5.27 -9.35 0.19
C THR A 39 4.96 -10.70 0.85
N LYS A 40 5.95 -11.37 1.43
CA LYS A 40 5.76 -12.68 2.10
C LYS A 40 4.82 -12.56 3.30
N LYS A 41 5.07 -11.61 4.20
CA LYS A 41 4.20 -11.36 5.36
C LYS A 41 2.78 -10.97 4.95
N ILE A 42 2.63 -10.18 3.89
CA ILE A 42 1.31 -9.78 3.39
C ILE A 42 0.54 -10.99 2.86
N ILE A 43 1.21 -11.92 2.17
CA ILE A 43 0.61 -13.19 1.74
C ILE A 43 0.14 -13.97 2.98
N GLU A 44 0.98 -14.09 4.00
CA GLU A 44 0.65 -14.81 5.23
C GLU A 44 -0.57 -14.21 5.95
N PHE A 45 -0.68 -12.88 6.01
CA PHE A 45 -1.80 -12.21 6.69
C PHE A 45 -3.10 -12.19 5.89
N THR A 46 -3.03 -12.10 4.57
CA THR A 46 -4.22 -11.88 3.74
C THR A 46 -4.66 -13.13 2.97
N ASN A 47 -3.79 -14.13 2.85
CA ASN A 47 -3.96 -15.30 1.97
C ASN A 47 -4.24 -14.95 0.49
N ILE A 48 -3.87 -13.74 0.06
CA ILE A 48 -4.05 -13.28 -1.32
C ILE A 48 -2.87 -13.77 -2.18
N PRO A 49 -3.10 -14.18 -3.44
CA PRO A 49 -2.01 -14.58 -4.34
C PRO A 49 -0.96 -13.48 -4.53
N ARG A 50 0.31 -13.88 -4.59
CA ARG A 50 1.47 -12.98 -4.70
C ARG A 50 1.34 -11.96 -5.84
N ARG A 51 0.88 -12.39 -7.03
CA ARG A 51 0.74 -11.51 -8.20
C ARG A 51 -0.25 -10.37 -7.93
N THR A 52 -1.35 -10.70 -7.28
CA THR A 52 -2.39 -9.74 -6.89
C THR A 52 -1.87 -8.76 -5.84
N ILE A 53 -1.13 -9.26 -4.84
CA ILE A 53 -0.48 -8.39 -3.85
C ILE A 53 0.52 -7.43 -4.52
N ILE A 54 1.36 -7.90 -5.44
CA ILE A 54 2.30 -7.03 -6.15
C ILE A 54 1.57 -5.94 -6.94
N HIS A 55 0.47 -6.29 -7.62
CA HIS A 55 -0.36 -5.33 -8.33
C HIS A 55 -0.96 -4.29 -7.38
N SER A 56 -1.59 -4.72 -6.28
CA SER A 56 -2.15 -3.84 -5.26
C SER A 56 -1.08 -2.96 -4.60
N LEU A 57 0.11 -3.49 -4.30
CA LEU A 57 1.22 -2.73 -3.75
C LEU A 57 1.70 -1.63 -4.71
N ASN A 58 1.77 -1.93 -6.01
CA ASN A 58 2.11 -0.90 -7.00
C ASN A 58 1.05 0.21 -7.02
N ILE A 59 -0.24 -0.14 -7.03
CA ILE A 59 -1.34 0.85 -6.96
C ILE A 59 -1.20 1.72 -5.71
N LEU A 60 -1.01 1.09 -4.54
CA LEU A 60 -0.92 1.78 -3.26
C LEU A 60 0.32 2.68 -3.13
N VAL A 61 1.43 2.32 -3.78
CA VAL A 61 2.62 3.17 -3.86
C VAL A 61 2.39 4.34 -4.82
N HIS A 62 1.79 4.10 -5.99
CA HIS A 62 1.46 5.15 -6.95
C HIS A 62 0.42 6.15 -6.42
N SER A 63 -0.49 5.70 -5.57
CA SER A 63 -1.48 6.54 -4.88
C SER A 63 -0.95 7.22 -3.62
N LEU A 64 0.34 7.07 -3.32
CA LEU A 64 1.01 7.69 -2.16
C LEU A 64 0.43 7.24 -0.82
N LEU A 65 -0.28 6.10 -0.78
CA LEU A 65 -0.81 5.47 0.43
C LEU A 65 0.26 4.62 1.14
N LEU A 66 1.15 4.01 0.36
CA LEU A 66 2.30 3.26 0.85
C LEU A 66 3.61 3.84 0.31
N GLN A 67 4.66 3.69 1.11
CA GLN A 67 6.03 3.95 0.70
C GLN A 67 6.81 2.65 0.59
N LYS A 68 7.58 2.53 -0.50
CA LYS A 68 8.45 1.39 -0.77
C LYS A 68 9.86 1.67 -0.24
N TYR A 69 10.44 0.69 0.45
CA TYR A 69 11.79 0.73 1.01
C TYR A 69 12.63 -0.43 0.46
N GLY A 70 13.89 -0.15 0.11
CA GLY A 70 14.84 -1.14 -0.38
C GLY A 70 14.69 -1.50 -1.87
N LYS A 71 15.48 -2.49 -2.32
CA LYS A 71 15.53 -2.99 -3.70
C LYS A 71 15.60 -4.52 -3.72
N GLY A 72 15.12 -5.13 -4.81
CA GLY A 72 15.20 -6.59 -5.02
C GLY A 72 14.33 -7.41 -4.05
N ALA A 73 14.88 -8.52 -3.54
CA ALA A 73 14.16 -9.44 -2.66
C ALA A 73 13.89 -8.87 -1.24
N GLY A 74 14.62 -7.83 -0.84
CA GLY A 74 14.51 -7.19 0.48
C GLY A 74 13.50 -6.05 0.55
N VAL A 75 12.65 -5.88 -0.46
CA VAL A 75 11.68 -4.77 -0.51
C VAL A 75 10.67 -4.89 0.63
N LYS A 76 10.46 -3.77 1.32
CA LYS A 76 9.44 -3.61 2.35
C LYS A 76 8.57 -2.39 2.05
N TYR A 77 7.39 -2.36 2.62
CA TYR A 77 6.38 -1.32 2.44
C TYR A 77 5.89 -0.84 3.80
N GLN A 78 5.47 0.42 3.88
CA GLN A 78 4.89 1.02 5.08
C GLN A 78 3.83 2.06 4.70
N LEU A 79 2.88 2.31 5.61
CA LEU A 79 1.96 3.44 5.47
C LEU A 79 2.71 4.76 5.42
N THR A 80 2.27 5.60 4.49
CA THR A 80 2.64 7.02 4.46
C THR A 80 1.61 7.79 5.26
N PHE A 81 2.06 8.59 6.22
CA PHE A 81 1.23 9.51 7.00
C PHE A 81 1.11 10.85 6.29
#